data_AF-A0A2S1QV29-F1
#
_entry.id   AF-A0A2S1QV29-F1
#
_cell.length_a   1.000
_cell.length_b   1.000
_cell.length_c   1.000
_cell.angle_alpha   90.00
_cell.angle_beta   90.00
_cell.angle_gamma   90.00
#
_symmetry.space_group_name_H-M   'P 1'
#
loop_
_entity.id
_entity.type
_entity.pdbx_description
1 polymer ?
#
loop_
_entity_poly.entity_id
_entity_poly.type
_entity_poly.pdbx_seq_one_letter_code
_entity_poly.pdbx_strand_id
1 'polypeptide(L)'
;MQIIKRAFEILPKKKKKIKLLYFNHVPDADSNDTIIIRYRFTNAIYYTLDGKDTFETRHVIMRPDSERKLLLTVHGFMRKSKYAITAMPNDVYITKLIGD
;
A
#
# COMPACT_ATOMS: atom_id res chain seq x y z
N MET A 1 8.12 -17.47 -6.28
CA MET A 1 9.38 -16.97 -6.90
C MET A 1 9.59 -15.46 -6.76
N GLN A 2 8.55 -14.61 -6.67
CA GLN A 2 8.67 -13.14 -6.62
C GLN A 2 9.20 -12.58 -5.28
N ILE A 3 8.85 -13.21 -4.15
CA ILE A 3 9.35 -12.87 -2.80
C ILE A 3 10.87 -12.97 -2.74
N ILE A 4 11.42 -14.11 -3.17
CA ILE A 4 12.86 -14.40 -3.14
C ILE A 4 13.63 -13.36 -3.95
N LYS A 5 13.18 -13.09 -5.19
CA LYS A 5 13.79 -12.06 -6.05
C LYS A 5 13.84 -10.69 -5.35
N ARG A 6 12.70 -10.22 -4.82
CA ARG A 6 12.62 -8.93 -4.12
C ARG A 6 13.46 -8.92 -2.83
N ALA A 7 13.55 -10.04 -2.11
CA ALA A 7 14.41 -10.17 -0.94
C ALA A 7 15.90 -10.02 -1.32
N PHE A 8 16.36 -10.69 -2.37
CA PHE A 8 17.72 -10.56 -2.90
C PHE A 8 18.04 -9.13 -3.39
N GLU A 9 17.07 -8.43 -3.99
CA GLU A 9 17.23 -7.01 -4.36
C GLU A 9 17.37 -6.08 -3.14
N ILE A 10 16.78 -6.46 -2.00
CA ILE A 10 16.81 -5.66 -0.77
C ILE A 10 18.04 -6.01 0.07
N LEU A 11 18.48 -7.26 0.11
CA LEU A 11 19.61 -7.80 0.88
C LEU A 11 20.93 -7.01 0.80
N PRO A 12 21.37 -6.45 -0.34
CA PRO A 12 22.61 -5.66 -0.39
C PRO A 12 22.45 -4.18 0.00
N LYS A 13 21.21 -3.65 0.10
CA LYS A 13 21.00 -2.21 0.36
C LYS A 13 21.43 -1.80 1.78
N LYS A 14 22.28 -0.77 1.91
CA LYS A 14 22.72 -0.22 3.21
C LYS A 14 21.54 0.22 4.11
N LYS A 15 20.49 0.82 3.53
CA LYS A 15 19.31 1.28 4.26
C LYS A 15 18.12 0.33 4.03
N LYS A 16 17.74 -0.41 5.07
CA LYS A 16 16.58 -1.34 5.07
C LYS A 16 15.25 -0.70 5.48
N LYS A 17 15.22 0.61 5.74
CA LYS A 17 14.01 1.30 6.20
C LYS A 17 12.94 1.26 5.10
N ILE A 18 11.72 0.89 5.48
CA ILE A 18 10.53 1.01 4.62
C ILE A 18 10.10 2.48 4.65
N LYS A 19 9.93 3.08 3.48
CA LYS A 19 9.47 4.46 3.31
C LYS A 19 8.47 4.51 2.15
N LEU A 20 7.40 5.27 2.32
CA LEU A 20 6.51 5.62 1.23
C LEU A 20 7.30 6.50 0.23
N LEU A 21 7.31 6.11 -1.04
CA LEU A 21 7.89 6.90 -2.13
C LEU A 21 6.84 7.79 -2.78
N TYR A 22 5.67 7.22 -3.08
CA TYR A 22 4.52 7.96 -3.55
C TYR A 22 3.25 7.24 -3.14
N PHE A 23 2.19 8.03 -3.02
CA PHE A 23 0.81 7.61 -2.91
C PHE A 23 -0.01 8.51 -3.82
N ASN A 24 -0.88 7.93 -4.64
CA ASN A 24 -1.78 8.65 -5.51
C ASN A 24 -3.11 7.90 -5.59
N HIS A 25 -4.18 8.63 -5.87
CA HIS A 25 -5.49 8.07 -6.16
C HIS A 25 -6.12 8.82 -7.34
N VAL A 26 -6.92 8.12 -8.14
CA VAL A 26 -7.72 8.72 -9.20
C VAL A 26 -9.08 8.04 -9.26
N PRO A 27 -10.16 8.76 -9.62
CA PRO A 27 -11.40 8.12 -10.07
C PRO A 27 -11.10 7.11 -11.18
N ASP A 28 -11.82 6.00 -11.20
CA ASP A 28 -11.74 5.10 -12.35
C ASP A 28 -12.45 5.76 -13.55
N ALA A 29 -11.81 5.71 -14.72
CA ALA A 29 -12.34 6.39 -15.90
C ALA A 29 -13.62 5.72 -16.42
N ASP A 30 -13.71 4.41 -16.21
CA ASP A 30 -14.80 3.57 -16.68
C ASP A 30 -15.97 3.48 -15.67
N SER A 31 -15.76 3.96 -14.43
CA SER A 31 -16.78 3.93 -13.37
C SER A 31 -16.58 5.04 -12.35
N ASN A 32 -17.62 5.84 -12.14
CA ASN A 32 -17.66 6.80 -11.04
C ASN A 32 -17.81 6.12 -9.66
N ASP A 33 -18.00 4.81 -9.62
CA ASP A 33 -18.23 4.07 -8.36
C ASP A 33 -16.95 3.46 -7.81
N THR A 34 -15.83 3.61 -8.51
CA THR A 34 -14.53 3.07 -8.08
C THR A 34 -13.44 4.14 -8.01
N ILE A 35 -12.44 3.85 -7.20
CA ILE A 35 -11.24 4.65 -7.03
C ILE A 35 -10.04 3.72 -7.23
N ILE A 36 -9.09 4.17 -8.05
CA ILE A 36 -7.82 3.49 -8.27
C ILE A 36 -6.80 4.08 -7.30
N ILE A 37 -6.32 3.29 -6.36
CA ILE A 37 -5.25 3.67 -5.45
C ILE A 37 -3.92 3.12 -5.98
N ARG A 38 -2.88 3.95 -5.95
CA ARG A 38 -1.51 3.58 -6.33
C ARG A 38 -0.54 3.97 -5.23
N TYR A 39 0.34 3.06 -4.84
CA TYR A 39 1.35 3.33 -3.84
C TYR A 39 2.66 2.63 -4.15
N ARG A 40 3.77 3.19 -3.69
CA ARG A 40 5.07 2.51 -3.78
C ARG A 40 5.89 2.76 -2.53
N PHE A 41 6.56 1.72 -2.07
CA PHE A 41 7.43 1.77 -0.90
C PHE A 41 8.85 1.34 -1.26
N THR A 42 9.85 1.96 -0.63
CA THR A 42 11.22 1.44 -0.65
C THR A 42 11.30 0.16 0.17
N ASN A 43 12.08 -0.81 -0.32
CA ASN A 43 12.38 -2.04 0.41
C ASN A 43 11.14 -2.87 0.79
N ALA A 44 10.06 -2.75 0.02
CA ALA A 44 8.90 -3.63 0.12
C ALA A 44 9.13 -4.89 -0.69
N ILE A 45 8.85 -6.04 -0.08
CA ILE A 45 8.81 -7.35 -0.71
C ILE A 45 7.39 -7.63 -1.19
N TYR A 46 6.41 -7.48 -0.31
CA TYR A 46 4.99 -7.66 -0.60
C TYR A 46 4.14 -6.80 0.35
N TYR A 47 2.84 -6.83 0.14
CA TYR A 47 1.85 -6.06 0.89
C TYR A 47 0.76 -6.99 1.39
N THR A 48 0.13 -6.63 2.51
CA THR A 48 -1.18 -7.17 2.91
C THR A 48 -2.14 -6.00 2.92
N LEU A 49 -3.19 -6.05 2.09
CA LEU A 49 -4.25 -5.05 2.03
C LEU A 49 -5.55 -5.71 2.50
N ASP A 50 -6.16 -5.20 3.57
CA ASP A 50 -7.38 -5.75 4.17
C ASP A 50 -7.32 -7.27 4.40
N GLY A 51 -6.19 -7.73 4.94
CA GLY A 51 -5.96 -9.16 5.23
C GLY A 51 -5.60 -10.02 4.02
N LYS A 52 -5.53 -9.45 2.81
CA LYS A 52 -5.14 -10.19 1.59
C LYS A 52 -3.72 -9.82 1.15
N ASP A 53 -2.89 -10.84 0.99
CA ASP A 53 -1.52 -10.66 0.50
C ASP A 53 -1.49 -10.36 -1.00
N THR A 54 -0.61 -9.45 -1.40
CA THR A 54 -0.49 -8.99 -2.77
C THR A 54 0.91 -8.45 -3.09
N PHE A 55 1.33 -8.60 -4.35
CA PHE A 55 2.53 -7.94 -4.89
C PHE A 55 2.19 -6.65 -5.62
N GLU A 56 0.89 -6.39 -5.81
CA GLU A 56 0.36 -5.27 -6.58
C GLU A 56 0.49 -3.96 -5.81
N THR A 57 0.74 -2.92 -6.60
CA THR A 57 0.90 -1.53 -6.13
C THR A 57 -0.25 -0.64 -6.60
N ARG A 58 -1.18 -1.21 -7.37
CA ARG A 58 -2.40 -0.60 -7.89
C ARG A 58 -3.59 -1.45 -7.45
N HIS A 59 -4.57 -0.83 -6.82
CA HIS A 59 -5.81 -1.49 -6.37
C HIS A 59 -7.01 -0.67 -6.78
N VAL A 60 -8.05 -1.36 -7.26
CA VAL A 60 -9.37 -0.76 -7.52
C VAL A 60 -10.21 -1.05 -6.29
N ILE A 61 -10.77 0.00 -5.69
CA ILE A 61 -11.71 -0.12 -4.57
C ILE A 61 -13.02 0.53 -4.95
N MET A 62 -14.12 0.08 -4.35
CA MET A 62 -15.37 0.83 -4.42
C MET A 62 -15.21 2.16 -3.69
N ARG A 63 -15.70 3.23 -4.32
CA ARG A 63 -15.87 4.54 -3.70
C ARG A 63 -16.82 4.38 -2.53
N PRO A 64 -16.42 4.75 -1.31
CA PRO A 64 -17.27 4.58 -0.16
C PRO A 64 -18.23 5.77 -0.04
N ASP A 65 -19.46 5.53 0.43
CA ASP A 65 -20.43 6.60 0.73
C ASP A 65 -20.04 7.41 1.98
N SER A 66 -19.21 6.83 2.83
CA SER A 66 -18.70 7.42 4.08
C SER A 66 -17.22 7.07 4.28
N GLU A 67 -16.60 7.52 5.37
CA GLU A 67 -15.19 7.20 5.64
C GLU A 67 -14.98 5.69 5.76
N ARG A 68 -14.13 5.13 4.89
CA ARG A 68 -13.70 3.74 4.93
C ARG A 68 -12.19 3.66 5.13
N LYS A 69 -11.77 2.88 6.13
CA LYS A 69 -10.34 2.61 6.39
C LYS A 69 -9.96 1.23 5.85
N LEU A 70 -8.87 1.18 5.11
CA LEU A 70 -8.22 -0.05 4.67
C LEU A 70 -6.89 -0.20 5.39
N LEU A 71 -6.60 -1.39 5.91
CA LEU A 71 -5.33 -1.67 6.58
C LEU A 71 -4.30 -2.14 5.56
N LEU A 72 -3.22 -1.38 5.41
CA LEU A 72 -2.09 -1.73 4.58
C LEU A 72 -0.88 -2.10 5.45
N THR A 73 -0.44 -3.36 5.39
CA THR A 73 0.85 -3.78 5.95
C THR A 73 1.87 -3.92 4.83
N VAL A 74 2.97 -3.19 4.94
CA VAL A 74 4.11 -3.28 4.03
C VAL A 74 5.16 -4.20 4.65
N HIS A 75 5.46 -5.30 3.96
CA HIS A 75 6.43 -6.29 4.42
C HIS A 75 7.75 -6.10 3.69
N GLY A 76 8.80 -5.80 4.44
CA GLY A 76 10.18 -5.74 3.96
C GLY A 76 11.02 -6.89 4.53
N PHE A 77 12.33 -6.85 4.29
CA PHE A 77 13.24 -7.84 4.85
C PHE A 77 13.39 -7.65 6.36
N MET A 78 12.84 -8.59 7.16
CA MET A 78 12.81 -8.58 8.64
C MET A 78 12.15 -7.33 9.27
N ARG A 79 11.41 -6.54 8.50
CA ARG A 79 10.75 -5.32 8.97
C ARG A 79 9.35 -5.24 8.38
N LYS A 80 8.41 -4.72 9.15
CA LYS A 80 7.05 -4.42 8.71
C LYS A 80 6.71 -2.97 9.03
N SER A 81 5.82 -2.37 8.26
CA SER A 81 5.28 -1.04 8.56
C SER A 81 3.80 -1.03 8.23
N LYS A 82 2.99 -0.55 9.17
CA LYS A 82 1.54 -0.49 9.04
C LYS A 82 1.10 0.92 8.65
N TYR A 83 0.11 0.99 7.77
CA TYR A 83 -0.51 2.20 7.27
C TYR A 83 -2.03 2.00 7.25
N ALA A 84 -2.78 3.08 7.46
CA ALA A 84 -4.19 3.14 7.13
C ALA A 84 -4.35 3.94 5.84
N ILE A 85 -5.07 3.38 4.88
CA ILE A 85 -5.58 4.13 3.74
C ILE A 85 -6.99 4.54 4.12
N THR A 86 -7.22 5.84 4.30
CA THR A 86 -8.56 6.37 4.54
C THR A 86 -9.12 6.85 3.21
N ALA A 87 -10.21 6.22 2.78
CA ALA A 87 -10.98 6.62 1.61
C ALA A 87 -12.27 7.31 2.06
N MET A 88 -12.51 8.48 1.50
CA MET A 88 -13.73 9.26 1.60
C MET A 88 -14.33 9.40 0.20
N PRO A 89 -15.59 9.86 0.05
CA PRO A 89 -16.20 10.03 -1.27
C PRO A 89 -15.35 10.89 -2.23
N ASN A 90 -14.66 11.92 -1.71
CA ASN A 90 -13.97 12.93 -2.51
C ASN A 90 -12.44 12.95 -2.33
N ASP A 91 -11.89 12.17 -1.40
CA ASP A 91 -10.46 12.18 -1.12
C ASP A 91 -9.98 10.82 -0.61
N VAL A 92 -8.71 10.51 -0.87
CA VAL A 92 -8.04 9.34 -0.31
C VAL A 92 -6.65 9.73 0.14
N TYR A 93 -6.34 9.41 1.38
CA TYR A 93 -5.01 9.66 1.95
C TYR A 93 -4.49 8.42 2.69
N ILE A 94 -3.18 8.41 2.90
CA ILE A 94 -2.47 7.35 3.59
C ILE A 94 -1.77 7.90 4.82
N THR A 95 -2.02 7.28 5.96
CA THR A 95 -1.42 7.65 7.24
C THR A 95 -0.61 6.50 7.78
N LYS A 96 0.62 6.77 8.18
CA LYS A 96 1.44 5.77 8.87
C LYS A 96 0.86 5.52 10.25
N LEU A 97 0.57 4.26 10.56
CA LEU A 97 0.15 3.89 11.91
C LEU A 97 1.40 3.80 12.79
N ILE A 98 1.45 4.65 13.80
CA ILE A 98 2.43 4.55 14.88
C ILE A 98 1.84 3.52 15.85
N GLY A 99 2.46 2.35 15.93
CA GLY A 99 2.03 1.27 16.82
C GLY A 99 3.21 0.36 17.12
N ASP A 100 3.64 0.46 18.39
CA ASP A 100 4.60 -0.31 19.20
C ASP A 100 5.91 -0.80 18.57
#